data_AF-A0A5K1C420-F1
#
_entry.id   AF-A0A5K1C420-F1
#
_cell.length_a   1.000
_cell.length_b   1.000
_cell.length_c   1.000
_cell.angle_alpha   90.00
_cell.angle_beta   90.00
_cell.angle_gamma   90.00
#
_symmetry.space_group_name_H-M   'P 1'
#
loop_
_entity.id
_entity.type
_entity.pdbx_description
1 polymer ?
#
loop_
_entity_poly.entity_id
_entity_poly.type
_entity_poly.pdbx_seq_one_letter_code
_entity_poly.pdbx_strand_id
1 'polypeptide(L)' 'VDPTNTDHCRGLQILLAQDNQFYGSIPKFLGSFSELNLLYIHGNRLTGTIPVALTNLTHLFSS' A
#
# COMPACT_ATOMS: atom_id res chain seq x y z
N VAL A 1 19.20 -15.92 -2.17
CA VAL A 1 18.94 -14.46 -2.22
C VAL A 1 17.97 -14.26 -3.37
N ASP A 2 16.67 -14.35 -3.05
CA ASP A 2 15.58 -14.28 -4.02
C ASP A 2 14.79 -12.99 -3.74
N PRO A 3 14.62 -12.07 -4.70
CA PRO A 3 13.95 -10.79 -4.50
C PRO A 3 12.42 -10.92 -4.37
N THR A 4 11.84 -12.12 -4.45
CA THR A 4 10.38 -12.33 -4.40
C THR A 4 9.82 -12.59 -3.00
N ASN A 5 10.66 -12.52 -1.97
CA ASN A 5 10.27 -12.81 -0.59
C ASN A 5 9.51 -11.63 0.08
N THR A 6 8.49 -11.07 -0.59
CA THR A 6 7.59 -10.04 -0.02
C THR A 6 6.63 -10.59 1.04
N ASP A 7 6.74 -11.87 1.39
CA ASP A 7 5.86 -12.54 2.34
C ASP A 7 6.16 -12.24 3.82
N HIS A 8 7.15 -11.38 4.10
CA HIS A 8 7.71 -11.18 5.44
C HIS A 8 7.21 -9.95 6.20
N CYS A 9 6.41 -9.09 5.59
CA CYS A 9 5.94 -7.86 6.23
C CYS A 9 4.43 -7.91 6.52
N ARG A 10 3.90 -9.06 6.96
CA ARG A 10 2.46 -9.21 7.21
C ARG A 10 1.93 -8.33 8.36
N GLY A 11 2.80 -7.84 9.25
CA GLY A 11 2.38 -7.06 10.43
C GLY A 11 2.26 -5.54 10.24
N LEU A 12 2.44 -5.01 9.02
CA LEU A 12 2.31 -3.56 8.82
C LEU A 12 0.85 -3.13 8.98
N GLN A 13 0.56 -2.34 10.01
CA GLN A 13 -0.79 -1.85 10.31
C GLN A 13 -1.05 -0.45 9.75
N ILE A 14 -0.03 0.41 9.79
CA ILE A 14 -0.14 1.82 9.44
C ILE A 14 0.94 2.18 8.43
N LEU A 15 0.54 2.73 7.29
CA LEU A 15 1.42 3.32 6.29
C LEU A 15 1.06 4.79 6.08
N LEU A 16 1.93 5.69 6.55
CA LEU A 16 1.84 7.13 6.38
C LEU A 16 2.91 7.60 5.41
N ALA A 17 2.49 8.05 4.24
CA ALA A 17 3.35 8.55 3.17
C ALA A 17 2.75 9.78 2.50
N GLN A 18 1.79 10.43 3.14
CA GLN A 18 1.12 11.62 2.62
C GLN A 18 2.06 12.82 2.49
N ASP A 19 1.70 13.76 1.62
CA ASP A 19 2.37 15.06 1.44
C ASP A 19 3.87 14.95 1.11
N ASN A 20 4.20 14.00 0.23
CA ASN A 20 5.54 13.78 -0.30
C ASN A 20 5.58 14.04 -1.82
N GLN A 21 6.74 13.79 -2.44
CA GLN A 21 6.92 13.89 -3.90
C GLN A 21 6.95 12.52 -4.59
N PHE A 22 6.34 11.49 -4.01
CA PHE A 22 6.29 10.16 -4.65
C PHE A 22 5.52 10.24 -5.96
N TYR A 23 6.02 9.56 -6.98
CA TYR A 23 5.50 9.59 -8.35
C TYR A 23 5.39 8.18 -8.93
N GLY A 24 4.65 8.04 -10.03
CA GLY A 24 4.35 6.75 -10.64
C GLY A 24 3.11 6.09 -10.02
N SER A 25 2.92 4.80 -10.28
CA SER A 25 1.72 4.08 -9.83
C SER A 25 1.85 3.48 -8.44
N ILE A 26 0.70 3.27 -7.80
CA ILE A 26 0.62 2.55 -6.53
C ILE A 26 1.06 1.09 -6.77
N PRO A 27 2.07 0.58 -6.05
CA PRO A 27 2.54 -0.78 -6.26
C PRO A 27 1.51 -1.83 -5.83
N LYS A 28 1.35 -2.89 -6.63
CA LYS A 28 0.43 -4.01 -6.33
C LYS A 28 0.78 -4.73 -5.02
N PHE A 29 2.05 -4.75 -4.62
CA PHE A 29 2.47 -5.42 -3.38
C PHE A 29 1.87 -4.77 -2.13
N LEU A 30 1.38 -3.53 -2.18
CA LEU A 30 0.68 -2.95 -1.03
C LEU A 30 -0.52 -3.82 -0.60
N GLY A 31 -1.12 -4.56 -1.53
CA GLY A 31 -2.19 -5.53 -1.24
C GLY A 31 -1.76 -6.78 -0.46
N SER A 32 -0.47 -7.00 -0.20
CA SER A 32 0.01 -8.13 0.62
C SER A 32 0.11 -7.80 2.12
N PHE A 33 -0.12 -6.54 2.52
CA PHE A 33 -0.13 -6.12 3.92
C PHE A 33 -1.48 -6.44 4.57
N SER A 34 -1.74 -7.71 4.87
CA SER A 34 -3.04 -8.18 5.38
C SER A 34 -3.51 -7.45 6.64
N GLU A 35 -2.58 -7.03 7.51
CA GLU A 35 -2.91 -6.32 8.76
C GLU A 35 -3.06 -4.80 8.58
N LEU A 36 -2.92 -4.26 7.36
CA LEU A 36 -2.96 -2.83 7.11
C LEU A 36 -4.36 -2.28 7.35
N ASN A 37 -4.46 -1.37 8.31
CA ASN A 37 -5.71 -0.72 8.71
C ASN A 37 -5.74 0.78 8.36
N LEU A 38 -4.58 1.40 8.16
CA LEU A 38 -4.46 2.81 7.78
C LEU A 38 -3.47 3.01 6.63
N LEU A 39 -3.94 3.60 5.53
CA LEU A 39 -3.14 3.91 4.34
C LEU A 39 -3.34 5.36 3.92
N TYR A 40 -2.38 6.24 4.24
CA TYR A 40 -2.39 7.64 3.81
C TYR A 40 -1.28 7.88 2.78
N ILE A 41 -1.68 8.11 1.54
CA ILE A 41 -0.79 8.37 0.39
C ILE A 41 -1.19 9.63 -0.39
N HIS A 42 -2.16 10.41 0.11
CA HIS A 42 -2.59 11.65 -0.52
C HIS A 42 -1.49 12.71 -0.55
N GLY A 43 -1.67 13.78 -1.32
CA GLY A 43 -0.66 14.85 -1.40
C GLY A 43 0.64 14.44 -2.12
N ASN A 44 0.62 13.34 -2.88
CA ASN A 44 1.73 12.90 -3.73
C ASN A 44 1.45 13.16 -5.22
N ARG A 45 2.43 12.83 -6.07
CA ARG A 45 2.35 12.88 -7.54
C ARG A 45 2.07 11.49 -8.14
N LEU A 46 1.32 10.66 -7.42
CA LEU A 46 0.97 9.30 -7.87
C LEU A 46 0.01 9.38 -9.07
N THR A 47 0.19 8.50 -10.04
CA THR A 47 -0.57 8.43 -11.29
C THR A 47 -1.00 6.99 -11.60
N GLY A 48 -1.81 6.79 -12.64
CA GLY A 48 -2.33 5.47 -13.01
C GLY A 48 -3.57 5.08 -12.22
N THR A 49 -3.87 3.78 -12.17
CA THR A 49 -5.09 3.26 -11.53
C THR A 49 -4.84 2.78 -10.11
N ILE A 50 -5.90 2.79 -9.30
CA ILE A 50 -5.91 2.12 -8.00
C ILE A 50 -5.77 0.60 -8.25
N PRO A 51 -4.74 -0.07 -7.74
CA PRO A 51 -4.54 -1.48 -7.97
C PRO A 51 -5.67 -2.30 -7.33
N VAL A 52 -6.25 -3.23 -8.09
CA VAL A 52 -7.24 -4.19 -7.55
C VAL A 52 -6.69 -4.99 -6.37
N ALA A 53 -5.36 -5.17 -6.27
CA ALA A 53 -4.73 -5.82 -5.12
C ALA A 53 -5.04 -5.13 -3.77
N LEU A 54 -5.38 -3.84 -3.75
CA LEU A 54 -5.81 -3.16 -2.52
C LEU A 54 -7.14 -3.69 -1.97
N THR A 55 -7.95 -4.41 -2.78
CA THR A 55 -9.15 -5.09 -2.27
C THR A 55 -8.83 -6.24 -1.31
N ASN A 56 -7.58 -6.71 -1.27
CA ASN A 56 -7.14 -7.71 -0.31
C ASN A 56 -6.92 -7.13 1.11
N LEU A 57 -6.94 -5.81 1.26
CA LEU A 57 -6.77 -5.13 2.54
C LEU A 57 -8.08 -5.12 3.33
N THR A 58 -8.48 -6.28 3.85
CA THR A 58 -9.76 -6.46 4.54
C THR A 58 -9.88 -5.67 5.85
N HIS A 59 -8.76 -5.21 6.41
CA HIS A 59 -8.71 -4.41 7.65
C HIS A 59 -8.65 -2.89 7.39
N LEU A 60 -8.58 -2.45 6.13
CA LEU A 60 -8.42 -1.04 5.79
C LEU A 60 -9.70 -0.25 6.09
N PHE A 61 -9.59 0.78 6.93
CA PHE A 61 -10.71 1.67 7.22
C PHE A 61 -11.03 2.54 5.99
N SER A 62 -12.22 2.34 5.41
CA SER A 62 -12.82 3.23 4.43
C SER A 62 -13.65 4.27 5.18
N SER A 63 -13.18 5.51 5.27
CA SER A 63 -13.99 6.66 5.71
C SER A 63 -14.19 7.65 4.58
#